data_AF-A0A1Q7WV80-F1
#
_entry.id   AF-A0A1Q7WV80-F1
#
_cell.length_a   1.000
_cell.length_b   1.000
_cell.length_c   1.000
_cell.angle_alpha   90.00
_cell.angle_beta   90.00
_cell.angle_gamma   90.00
#
_symmetry.space_group_name_H-M   'P 1'
#
loop_
_entity.id
_entity.type
_entity.pdbx_description
1 polymer ?
#
loop_
_entity_poly.entity_id
_entity_poly.type
_entity_poly.pdbx_seq_one_letter_code
_entity_poly.pdbx_strand_id
1 'polypeptide(L)' 'MARGYVVVRDAAEKVVTDAVKVRPNTALELEFYDGKVGAIAGGSRRPVKRTVPPIGQGDLFKEP' A
#
# COMPACT_ATOMS: atom_id res chain seq x y z
N MET A 1 21.00 3.03 20.28
CA MET A 1 19.72 3.35 19.62
C MET A 1 20.00 4.34 18.51
N ALA A 2 19.85 3.97 17.24
CA ALA A 2 19.95 4.90 16.12
C ALA A 2 18.83 4.54 15.16
N ARG A 3 17.66 5.18 15.32
CA ARG A 3 16.59 5.07 14.34
C ARG A 3 16.89 6.11 13.27
N GLY A 4 17.25 5.67 12.06
CA GLY A 4 17.34 6.58 10.93
C GLY A 4 15.97 7.20 10.68
N TYR A 5 15.95 8.51 10.43
CA TYR A 5 14.75 9.24 10.03
C TYR A 5 15.02 9.96 8.71
N VAL A 6 13.93 10.24 8.01
CA VAL A 6 13.92 10.99 6.75
C VAL A 6 12.83 12.03 6.81
N VAL A 7 13.02 13.14 6.11
CA VAL A 7 11.96 14.14 5.92
C VAL A 7 11.22 13.79 4.64
N VAL A 8 9.90 13.67 4.71
CA VAL A 8 9.06 13.40 3.54
C VAL A 8 8.48 14.72 3.04
N ARG A 9 8.64 15.01 1.75
CA ARG A 9 8.05 16.17 1.07
C ARG A 9 7.08 15.73 -0.02
N ASP A 10 6.07 16.56 -0.26
CA ASP A 10 5.16 16.42 -1.39
C ASP A 10 5.73 17.03 -2.68
N ALA A 11 4.97 16.97 -3.77
CA ALA A 11 5.33 17.55 -5.06
C ALA A 11 5.46 19.08 -5.05
N ALA A 12 4.99 19.77 -4.00
CA ALA A 12 5.15 21.20 -3.79
C ALA A 12 6.31 21.52 -2.83
N GLU A 13 7.19 20.54 -2.59
CA GLU A 13 8.33 20.61 -1.66
C GLU A 13 7.95 20.87 -0.20
N LYS A 14 6.68 20.72 0.16
CA LYS A 14 6.20 20.91 1.53
C LYS A 14 6.37 19.64 2.34
N VAL A 15 6.81 19.81 3.58
CA VAL A 15 6.95 18.69 4.52
C VAL A 15 5.57 18.12 4.81
N VAL A 16 5.44 16.82 4.60
CA VAL A 16 4.22 16.07 4.89
C VAL A 16 4.23 15.69 6.37
N THR A 17 3.28 16.22 7.13
CA THR A 17 3.11 15.91 8.55
C THR A 17 2.00 14.91 8.83
N ASP A 18 1.01 14.80 7.92
CA ASP A 18 -0.17 13.94 8.09
C ASP A 18 -0.21 12.86 7.00
N ALA A 19 -0.18 11.59 7.40
CA ALA A 19 -0.27 10.46 6.46
C ALA A 19 -1.60 10.45 5.67
N VAL A 20 -2.68 10.99 6.24
CA VAL A 20 -4.00 11.08 5.58
C VAL A 20 -3.96 11.95 4.31
N LYS A 21 -3.00 12.87 4.21
CA LYS A 21 -2.83 13.72 3.02
C LYS A 21 -2.10 13.00 1.88
N VAL A 22 -1.44 11.87 2.16
CA VAL A 22 -0.72 11.08 1.15
C VAL A 22 -1.71 10.12 0.47
N ARG A 23 -2.03 10.42 -0.80
CA ARG A 23 -2.88 9.54 -1.60
C ARG A 23 -2.04 8.46 -2.28
N PRO A 24 -2.65 7.30 -2.63
CA PRO A 24 -1.99 6.33 -3.49
C PRO A 24 -1.52 6.98 -4.80
N ASN A 25 -0.36 6.54 -5.28
CA ASN A 25 0.31 7.05 -6.49
C ASN A 25 0.78 8.52 -6.41
N THR A 26 0.77 9.14 -5.23
CA THR A 26 1.36 10.48 -5.04
C THR A 26 2.89 10.40 -5.11
N ALA A 27 3.50 11.30 -5.90
CA ALA A 27 4.94 11.49 -5.90
C ALA A 27 5.40 12.16 -4.59
N LEU A 28 6.42 11.60 -3.98
CA LEU A 28 7.02 12.04 -2.74
C LEU A 28 8.54 12.20 -2.93
N GLU A 29 9.13 13.09 -2.16
CA GLU A 29 10.58 13.21 -2.05
C GLU A 29 11.00 12.88 -0.61
N LEU A 30 11.96 11.97 -0.49
CA LEU A 30 12.55 11.58 0.78
C LEU A 30 13.91 12.27 0.92
N GLU A 31 14.05 13.13 1.91
CA GLU A 31 15.28 13.86 2.20
C GLU A 31 16.00 13.18 3.39
N PHE A 32 17.18 12.65 3.09
CA PHE A 32 18.15 12.10 4.00
C PHE A 32 19.22 13.16 4.31
N TYR A 33 20.09 12.89 5.28
CA TYR A 33 21.19 13.80 5.60
C TYR A 33 22.22 13.94 4.45
N ASP A 34 22.27 12.97 3.55
CA ASP A 34 23.23 12.85 2.44
C ASP A 34 22.61 13.08 1.06
N GLY A 35 21.30 13.26 0.97
CA GLY A 35 20.66 13.48 -0.32
C GLY A 35 19.15 13.30 -0.34
N LYS A 36 18.61 13.28 -1.56
CA LYS A 36 17.18 13.19 -1.84
C LYS A 36 16.88 11.99 -2.73
N VAL A 37 15.76 11.32 -2.47
CA VAL A 37 15.30 10.16 -3.24
C VAL A 37 13.82 10.32 -3.59
N GLY A 38 13.48 10.15 -4.86
CA GLY A 38 12.09 10.12 -5.30
C GLY A 38 11.39 8.82 -4.90
N ALA A 39 10.15 8.93 -4.43
CA ALA A 39 9.30 7.80 -4.06
C ALA A 39 7.87 8.00 -4.58
N ILE A 40 7.13 6.90 -4.73
CA ILE A 40 5.70 6.92 -5.03
C ILE A 40 4.96 6.28 -3.87
N ALA A 41 3.97 6.97 -3.34
CA ALA A 41 3.12 6.47 -2.28
C ALA A 41 2.38 5.20 -2.73
N GLY A 42 2.65 4.09 -2.04
CA GLY A 42 1.91 2.84 -2.24
C GLY A 42 0.44 2.99 -1.84
N GLY A 43 -0.44 2.23 -2.50
CA GLY A 43 -1.85 2.13 -2.13
C GLY A 43 -2.17 0.74 -1.57
N SER A 44 -2.63 0.66 -0.34
CA SER A 44 -3.19 -0.57 0.21
C SER A 44 -4.67 -0.66 -0.15
N ARG A 45 -5.01 -1.16 -1.34
CA ARG A 45 -6.27 -1.91 -1.44
C ARG A 45 -6.04 -3.18 -0.63
N ARG A 46 -6.65 -3.27 0.55
CA ARG A 46 -6.70 -4.52 1.30
C ARG A 46 -7.23 -5.59 0.34
N PRO A 47 -6.53 -6.71 0.12
CA PRO A 47 -7.03 -7.74 -0.78
C PRO A 47 -8.41 -8.18 -0.29
N VAL A 48 -9.45 -7.99 -1.11
CA VAL A 48 -10.78 -8.51 -0.79
C VAL A 48 -10.67 -10.02 -0.92
N LYS A 49 -10.87 -10.74 0.20
CA LYS A 49 -10.88 -12.20 0.20
C LYS A 49 -12.02 -12.65 -0.72
N ARG A 50 -11.70 -13.22 -1.89
CA ARG A 50 -12.72 -13.73 -2.81
C ARG A 50 -13.41 -14.90 -2.12
N THR A 51 -14.68 -14.72 -1.72
CA THR A 51 -15.53 -15.83 -1.32
C THR A 51 -15.75 -16.70 -2.55
N VAL A 52 -15.03 -17.82 -2.62
CA VAL A 52 -15.32 -18.86 -3.61
C VAL A 52 -16.66 -19.48 -3.19
N PRO A 53 -17.71 -19.42 -4.03
CA PRO A 53 -18.93 -20.16 -3.74
C PRO A 53 -18.55 -21.63 -3.58
N PRO A 54 -19.07 -22.36 -2.57
CA PRO A 54 -18.84 -23.80 -2.49
C PRO A 54 -19.33 -24.40 -3.80
N ILE A 55 -18.39 -24.95 -4.59
CA ILE A 55 -18.71 -25.74 -5.76
C ILE A 55 -19.41 -26.96 -5.18
N GLY A 56 -20.74 -27.01 -5.30
CA GLY A 56 -21.52 -28.17 -4.89
C GLY A 56 -20.98 -29.38 -5.63
N GLN A 57 -20.19 -30.20 -4.94
CA GLN A 57 -19.76 -31.49 -5.43
C GLN A 57 -21.03 -32.33 -5.54
N GLY A 58 -21.50 -32.51 -6.78
CA GLY A 58 -22.64 -33.38 -7.07
C GLY A 58 -22.40 -34.77 -6.47
N ASP A 59 -23.47 -35.35 -5.93
CA ASP A 59 -23.44 -36.62 -5.22
C ASP A 59 -23.17 -37.77 -6.21
N LEU A 60 -21.97 -38.36 -6.12
CA LEU A 60 -21.46 -39.43 -7.00
C LEU A 60 -22.03 -40.81 -6.65
N PHE A 61 -22.90 -40.92 -5.64
CA PHE A 61 -23.45 -42.19 -5.16
C PHE A 61 -24.93 -42.41 -5.47
N LYS A 62 -25.49 -41.66 -6.43
CA LYS A 62 -26.81 -42.01 -7.00
C LYS A 62 -26.63 -42.89 -8.25
N GLU A 63 -26.45 -44.18 -8.03
CA GLU A 63 -26.76 -45.22 -9.02
C GLU A 63 -28.17 -45.80 -8.75
N PRO A 64 -28.91 -46.20 -9.80
CA PRO A 64 -30.23 -46.84 -9.68
C PRO A 64 -30.18 -48.26 -9.11
#